data_AF-A0A3B9GEY1-F1
#
_entry.id   AF-A0A3B9GEY1-F1
#
_cell.length_a   1.000
_cell.length_b   1.000
_cell.length_c   1.000
_cell.angle_alpha   90.00
_cell.angle_beta   90.00
_cell.angle_gamma   90.00
#
_symmetry.space_group_name_H-M   'P 1'
#
loop_
_entity.id
_entity.type
_entity.pdbx_description
1 polymer ?
#
loop_
_entity_poly.entity_id
_entity_poly.type
_entity_poly.pdbx_seq_one_letter_code
_entity_poly.pdbx_strand_id
1 'polypeptide(L)'
;MIVALITLSLASCDFLDQLLSANLFDAPLKLSASDISAKSLDDLSRLSQSPDFYEAVWGDSALMAAVEAKVTTGLGSGDPATAQQAAILGADLYIYGSGADGLINNVLAQYESLSSNPPDDSSEIEAFLNDLVPASLLANEAAFVAMINALVIADGYFQDLGASIGTDPYDYGGANAGEIAQNALVAAFITVIAPPASWTGVNPGGTLGEYLFDLLTIPATAAPTTYTPPDTSGGYLGNILSAAGIVF
;
A
#
# COMPACT_ATOMS: atom_id res chain seq x y z
N MET A 1 -15.36 -61.13 -3.95
CA MET A 1 -14.44 -60.11 -4.49
C MET A 1 -15.06 -58.71 -4.36
N ILE A 2 -15.39 -58.31 -3.12
CA ILE A 2 -16.01 -57.01 -2.78
C ILE A 2 -15.20 -56.29 -1.68
N VAL A 3 -14.28 -57.01 -1.02
CA VAL A 3 -13.48 -56.47 0.10
C VAL A 3 -12.33 -55.55 -0.37
N ALA A 4 -11.88 -55.66 -1.62
CA ALA A 4 -10.80 -54.82 -2.16
C ALA A 4 -11.26 -53.44 -2.68
N LEU A 5 -12.57 -53.22 -2.87
CA LEU A 5 -13.12 -51.94 -3.36
C LEU A 5 -13.54 -50.98 -2.24
N ILE A 6 -13.66 -51.48 -1.00
CA ILE A 6 -14.03 -50.65 0.16
C ILE A 6 -12.78 -50.10 0.89
N THR A 7 -11.60 -50.68 0.65
CA THR A 7 -10.33 -50.14 1.16
C THR A 7 -9.84 -48.91 0.43
N LEU A 8 -10.31 -48.63 -0.80
CA LEU A 8 -9.99 -47.39 -1.52
C LEU A 8 -10.91 -46.21 -1.12
N SER A 9 -12.06 -46.47 -0.50
CA SER A 9 -13.00 -45.43 -0.03
C SER A 9 -12.77 -44.98 1.42
N LEU A 10 -11.86 -45.64 2.16
CA LEU A 10 -11.50 -45.27 3.53
C LEU A 10 -10.05 -44.73 3.64
N ALA A 11 -9.22 -44.91 2.61
CA ALA A 11 -7.92 -44.26 2.50
C ALA A 11 -8.00 -42.90 1.77
N SER A 12 -9.18 -42.50 1.28
CA SER A 12 -9.39 -41.32 0.44
C SER A 12 -9.66 -40.03 1.21
N CYS A 13 -9.63 -40.02 2.55
CA CYS A 13 -9.67 -38.77 3.31
C CYS A 13 -8.28 -38.42 3.85
N ASP A 14 -7.59 -39.34 4.53
CA ASP A 14 -6.23 -39.06 5.02
C ASP A 14 -5.20 -38.83 3.90
N PHE A 15 -5.33 -39.51 2.75
CA PHE A 15 -4.44 -39.24 1.61
C PHE A 15 -4.80 -37.92 0.91
N LEU A 16 -6.08 -37.57 0.81
CA LEU A 16 -6.49 -36.28 0.24
C LEU A 16 -6.11 -35.12 1.17
N ASP A 17 -6.26 -35.30 2.49
CA ASP A 17 -5.82 -34.34 3.50
C ASP A 17 -4.30 -34.26 3.56
N GLN A 18 -3.54 -35.34 3.40
CA GLN A 18 -2.07 -35.28 3.27
C GLN A 18 -1.59 -34.70 1.94
N LEU A 19 -2.32 -34.90 0.85
CA LEU A 19 -2.04 -34.31 -0.46
C LEU A 19 -2.44 -32.81 -0.50
N LEU A 20 -3.42 -32.40 0.30
CA LEU A 20 -3.83 -31.01 0.51
C LEU A 20 -2.99 -30.31 1.59
N SER A 21 -2.44 -31.05 2.57
CA SER A 21 -1.57 -30.52 3.63
C SER A 21 -0.10 -30.51 3.24
N ALA A 22 0.31 -31.36 2.30
CA ALA A 22 1.47 -31.05 1.49
C ALA A 22 1.04 -29.89 0.59
N ASN A 23 1.73 -28.76 0.70
CA ASN A 23 1.61 -27.56 -0.12
C ASN A 23 1.86 -27.86 -1.63
N LEU A 24 1.07 -28.76 -2.23
CA LEU A 24 1.13 -29.18 -3.63
C LEU A 24 0.37 -28.21 -4.54
N PHE A 25 -0.51 -27.40 -3.96
CA PHE A 25 -1.22 -26.30 -4.63
C PHE A 25 -0.72 -24.91 -4.21
N ASP A 26 0.20 -24.84 -3.24
CA ASP A 26 1.01 -23.65 -2.96
C ASP A 26 2.15 -23.56 -3.99
N ALA A 27 1.79 -23.71 -5.26
CA ALA A 27 2.69 -23.40 -6.34
C ALA A 27 2.69 -21.88 -6.41
N PRO A 28 3.82 -21.20 -6.09
CA PRO A 28 3.88 -19.75 -6.18
C PRO A 28 3.40 -19.32 -7.55
N LEU A 29 2.64 -18.22 -7.61
CA LEU A 29 2.09 -17.70 -8.86
C LEU A 29 3.23 -17.61 -9.89
N LYS A 30 3.24 -18.53 -10.87
CA LYS A 30 4.28 -18.56 -11.90
C LYS A 30 3.96 -17.50 -12.94
N LEU A 31 4.28 -16.25 -12.61
CA LEU A 31 4.27 -15.13 -13.52
C LEU A 31 5.69 -14.91 -14.04
N SER A 32 5.81 -14.69 -15.36
CA SER A 32 7.01 -14.12 -15.96
C SER A 32 6.76 -12.67 -16.37
N ALA A 33 7.83 -11.89 -16.52
CA ALA A 33 7.73 -10.51 -17.00
C ALA A 33 7.07 -10.43 -18.39
N SER A 34 7.28 -11.46 -19.23
CA SER A 34 6.58 -11.60 -20.51
C SER A 34 5.08 -11.85 -20.35
N ASP A 35 4.65 -12.62 -19.35
CA ASP A 35 3.24 -12.85 -19.08
C ASP A 35 2.55 -11.56 -18.63
N ILE A 36 3.20 -10.79 -17.74
CA ILE A 36 2.72 -9.46 -17.32
C ILE A 36 2.62 -8.52 -18.52
N SER A 37 3.65 -8.49 -19.37
CA SER A 37 3.70 -7.63 -20.55
C SER A 37 2.59 -7.96 -21.57
N ALA A 38 2.12 -9.21 -21.62
CA ALA A 38 1.04 -9.64 -22.51
C ALA A 38 -0.38 -9.40 -21.93
N LYS A 39 -0.51 -9.22 -20.60
CA LYS A 39 -1.81 -9.00 -19.93
C LYS A 39 -2.36 -7.60 -20.15
N SER A 40 -3.68 -7.47 -20.14
CA SER A 40 -4.36 -6.18 -20.04
C SER A 40 -4.28 -5.64 -18.61
N LEU A 41 -4.61 -4.36 -18.44
CA LEU A 41 -4.71 -3.77 -17.11
C LEU A 41 -5.82 -4.44 -16.29
N ASP A 42 -6.95 -4.79 -16.90
CA ASP A 42 -8.01 -5.59 -16.28
C ASP A 42 -7.54 -6.95 -15.77
N ASP A 43 -6.72 -7.65 -16.56
CA ASP A 43 -6.17 -8.93 -16.12
C ASP A 43 -5.25 -8.76 -14.92
N LEU A 44 -4.48 -7.68 -14.87
CA LEU A 44 -3.61 -7.37 -13.74
C LEU A 44 -4.41 -6.97 -12.50
N SER A 45 -5.41 -6.09 -12.62
CA SER A 45 -6.31 -5.72 -11.52
C SER A 45 -7.09 -6.91 -10.97
N ARG A 46 -7.40 -7.91 -11.79
CA ARG A 46 -8.02 -9.15 -11.32
C ARG A 46 -7.03 -10.04 -10.58
N LEU A 47 -5.78 -10.11 -11.03
CA LEU A 47 -4.73 -10.86 -10.33
C LEU A 47 -4.37 -10.22 -8.99
N SER A 48 -4.38 -8.90 -8.92
CA SER A 48 -4.07 -8.14 -7.70
C SER A 48 -5.10 -8.34 -6.58
N GLN A 49 -6.26 -8.94 -6.86
CA GLN A 49 -7.20 -9.36 -5.82
C GLN A 49 -6.68 -10.50 -4.93
N SER A 50 -5.55 -11.12 -5.30
CA SER A 50 -4.88 -12.16 -4.51
C SER A 50 -3.62 -11.62 -3.85
N PRO A 51 -3.39 -11.85 -2.53
CA PRO A 51 -2.14 -11.52 -1.85
C PRO A 51 -0.89 -12.09 -2.55
N ASP A 52 -1.01 -13.30 -3.11
CA ASP A 52 0.08 -13.99 -3.83
C ASP A 52 0.60 -13.19 -5.04
N PHE A 53 -0.23 -12.32 -5.64
CA PHE A 53 0.21 -11.45 -6.71
C PHE A 53 1.25 -10.44 -6.22
N TYR A 54 0.97 -9.79 -5.08
CA TYR A 54 1.87 -8.79 -4.51
C TYR A 54 3.16 -9.43 -4.01
N GLU A 55 3.08 -10.59 -3.36
CA GLU A 55 4.29 -11.33 -2.93
C GLU A 55 5.16 -11.72 -4.13
N ALA A 56 4.55 -12.24 -5.20
CA ALA A 56 5.28 -12.63 -6.41
C ALA A 56 5.92 -11.42 -7.12
N VAL A 57 5.19 -10.31 -7.28
CA VAL A 57 5.68 -9.13 -8.01
C VAL A 57 6.73 -8.38 -7.19
N TRP A 58 6.52 -8.21 -5.88
CA TRP A 58 7.45 -7.51 -5.00
C TRP A 58 8.76 -8.28 -4.81
N GLY A 59 8.70 -9.61 -4.81
CA GLY A 59 9.87 -10.48 -4.73
C GLY A 59 10.74 -10.56 -5.99
N ASP A 60 10.29 -10.04 -7.13
CA ASP A 60 10.98 -10.12 -8.42
C ASP A 60 11.02 -8.76 -9.14
N SER A 61 12.20 -8.17 -9.23
CA SER A 61 12.39 -6.85 -9.84
C SER A 61 12.03 -6.78 -11.32
N ALA A 62 12.09 -7.89 -12.06
CA ALA A 62 11.66 -7.93 -13.46
C ALA A 62 10.13 -7.97 -13.58
N LEU A 63 9.44 -8.63 -12.66
CA LEU A 63 7.98 -8.58 -12.57
C LEU A 63 7.51 -7.19 -12.16
N MET A 64 8.11 -6.61 -11.13
CA MET A 64 7.83 -5.24 -10.67
C MET A 64 7.93 -4.26 -11.84
N ALA A 65 9.06 -4.24 -12.54
CA ALA A 65 9.27 -3.34 -13.68
C ALA A 65 8.25 -3.56 -14.82
N ALA A 66 7.82 -4.80 -15.05
CA ALA A 66 6.81 -5.10 -16.07
C ALA A 66 5.41 -4.58 -15.68
N VAL A 67 5.04 -4.70 -14.40
CA VAL A 67 3.76 -4.15 -13.88
C VAL A 67 3.81 -2.62 -13.90
N GLU A 68 4.90 -2.02 -13.46
CA GLU A 68 5.08 -0.56 -13.48
C GLU A 68 5.02 0.02 -14.89
N ALA A 69 5.56 -0.69 -15.90
CA ALA A 69 5.44 -0.26 -17.29
C ALA A 69 3.98 -0.26 -17.77
N LYS A 70 3.18 -1.24 -17.31
CA LYS A 70 1.73 -1.30 -17.60
C LYS A 70 0.96 -0.18 -16.90
N VAL A 71 1.25 0.05 -15.63
CA VAL A 71 0.69 1.16 -14.85
C VAL A 71 1.03 2.49 -15.52
N THR A 72 2.30 2.74 -15.85
CA THR A 72 2.75 3.97 -16.52
C THR A 72 2.03 4.20 -17.85
N THR A 73 1.86 3.13 -18.64
CA THR A 73 1.11 3.22 -19.90
C THR A 73 -0.36 3.57 -19.68
N GLY A 74 -1.00 2.97 -18.66
CA GLY A 74 -2.40 3.22 -18.31
C GLY A 74 -2.63 4.64 -17.77
N LEU A 75 -1.71 5.16 -16.94
CA LEU A 75 -1.74 6.54 -16.46
C LEU A 75 -1.68 7.57 -17.60
N GLY A 76 -0.97 7.24 -18.68
CA GLY A 76 -0.90 8.07 -19.89
C GLY A 76 -2.14 7.99 -20.80
N SER A 77 -3.17 7.22 -20.42
CA SER A 77 -4.39 7.06 -21.21
C SER A 77 -5.23 8.34 -21.21
N GLY A 78 -5.90 8.63 -22.33
CA GLY A 78 -6.91 9.68 -22.41
C GLY A 78 -8.29 9.25 -21.89
N ASP A 79 -8.46 7.97 -21.55
CA ASP A 79 -9.68 7.42 -20.93
C ASP A 79 -9.55 7.47 -19.40
N PRO A 80 -10.39 8.24 -18.69
CA PRO A 80 -10.34 8.37 -17.24
C PRO A 80 -10.45 7.04 -16.50
N ALA A 81 -11.30 6.11 -16.93
CA ALA A 81 -11.45 4.82 -16.27
C ALA A 81 -10.14 4.01 -16.31
N THR A 82 -9.45 3.99 -17.44
CA THR A 82 -8.14 3.35 -17.59
C THR A 82 -7.06 4.03 -16.73
N ALA A 83 -7.03 5.37 -16.68
CA ALA A 83 -6.08 6.10 -15.85
C ALA A 83 -6.30 5.85 -14.35
N GLN A 84 -7.56 5.89 -13.90
CA GLN A 84 -7.94 5.58 -12.52
C GLN A 84 -7.57 4.15 -12.14
N GLN A 85 -7.86 3.17 -13.00
CA GLN A 85 -7.47 1.76 -12.78
C GLN A 85 -5.96 1.59 -12.62
N ALA A 86 -5.17 2.27 -13.44
CA ALA A 86 -3.71 2.19 -13.38
C ALA A 86 -3.17 2.81 -12.10
N ALA A 87 -3.70 3.97 -11.71
CA ALA A 87 -3.33 4.63 -10.47
C ALA A 87 -3.65 3.76 -9.24
N ILE A 88 -4.84 3.14 -9.19
CA ILE A 88 -5.24 2.22 -8.11
C ILE A 88 -4.28 1.03 -8.06
N LEU A 89 -4.04 0.35 -9.18
CA LEU A 89 -3.14 -0.80 -9.22
C LEU A 89 -1.70 -0.43 -8.81
N GLY A 90 -1.22 0.75 -9.22
CA GLY A 90 0.07 1.27 -8.84
C GLY A 90 0.19 1.48 -7.32
N ALA A 91 -0.79 2.15 -6.71
CA ALA A 91 -0.82 2.37 -5.28
C ALA A 91 -0.87 1.04 -4.50
N ASP A 92 -1.77 0.14 -4.89
CA ASP A 92 -1.96 -1.16 -4.26
C ASP A 92 -0.69 -2.02 -4.30
N LEU A 93 0.04 -1.98 -5.43
CA LEU A 93 1.29 -2.73 -5.59
C LEU A 93 2.32 -2.36 -4.52
N TYR A 94 2.45 -1.07 -4.23
CA TYR A 94 3.39 -0.57 -3.23
C TYR A 94 2.87 -0.80 -1.81
N ILE A 95 1.58 -0.58 -1.56
CA ILE A 95 0.99 -0.79 -0.23
C ILE A 95 1.08 -2.25 0.19
N TYR A 96 0.55 -3.16 -0.63
CA TYR A 96 0.45 -4.58 -0.29
C TYR A 96 1.75 -5.34 -0.53
N GLY A 97 2.55 -4.93 -1.52
CA GLY A 97 3.87 -5.53 -1.75
C GLY A 97 4.86 -5.26 -0.62
N SER A 98 4.85 -4.05 -0.07
CA SER A 98 5.75 -3.68 1.03
C SER A 98 5.26 -4.10 2.44
N GLY A 99 3.99 -4.50 2.56
CA GLY A 99 3.33 -4.72 3.85
C GLY A 99 2.94 -3.43 4.60
N ALA A 100 2.87 -2.30 3.90
CA ALA A 100 2.47 -1.02 4.48
C ALA A 100 0.98 -0.99 4.89
N ASP A 101 0.17 -1.91 4.37
CA ASP A 101 -1.20 -2.15 4.83
C ASP A 101 -1.28 -2.44 6.33
N GLY A 102 -0.26 -3.09 6.91
CA GLY A 102 -0.15 -3.28 8.36
C GLY A 102 -0.06 -1.97 9.13
N LEU A 103 0.67 -0.98 8.60
CA LEU A 103 0.75 0.36 9.19
C LEU A 103 -0.58 1.12 9.01
N ILE A 104 -1.16 1.09 7.81
CA ILE A 104 -2.47 1.72 7.51
C ILE A 104 -3.53 1.18 8.48
N ASN A 105 -3.62 -0.14 8.65
CA ASN A 105 -4.56 -0.76 9.55
C ASN A 105 -4.35 -0.36 11.02
N ASN A 106 -3.09 -0.13 11.43
CA ASN A 106 -2.81 0.37 12.77
C ASN A 106 -3.23 1.84 12.95
N VAL A 107 -3.03 2.69 11.94
CA VAL A 107 -3.53 4.08 11.94
C VAL A 107 -5.02 4.13 12.22
N LEU A 108 -5.78 3.22 11.63
CA LEU A 108 -7.22 3.14 11.82
C LEU A 108 -7.62 2.67 13.21
N ALA A 109 -6.91 1.68 13.75
CA ALA A 109 -7.13 1.23 15.12
C ALA A 109 -6.94 2.37 16.12
N GLN A 110 -6.09 3.35 15.79
CA GLN A 110 -5.84 4.54 16.59
C GLN A 110 -6.71 5.75 16.20
N TYR A 111 -7.52 5.68 15.14
CA TYR A 111 -8.20 6.84 14.56
C TYR A 111 -9.07 7.64 15.56
N GLU A 112 -9.80 6.98 16.46
CA GLU A 112 -10.57 7.69 17.50
C GLU A 112 -9.66 8.50 18.44
N SER A 113 -8.47 7.98 18.77
CA SER A 113 -7.47 8.70 19.56
C SER A 113 -6.90 9.89 18.76
N LEU A 114 -6.55 9.64 17.49
CA LEU A 114 -5.93 10.63 16.60
C LEU A 114 -6.89 11.75 16.17
N SER A 115 -8.18 11.45 16.02
CA SER A 115 -9.20 12.45 15.69
C SER A 115 -9.59 13.30 16.90
N SER A 116 -9.43 12.77 18.11
CA SER A 116 -9.72 13.49 19.36
C SER A 116 -8.57 14.42 19.78
N ASN A 117 -7.34 14.10 19.39
CA ASN A 117 -6.13 14.89 19.61
C ASN A 117 -5.22 14.82 18.36
N PRO A 118 -5.60 15.47 17.24
CA PRO A 118 -4.70 15.54 16.09
C PRO A 118 -3.43 16.30 16.49
N PRO A 119 -2.25 15.98 15.91
CA PRO A 119 -1.06 16.77 16.13
C PRO A 119 -1.32 18.17 15.55
N ASP A 120 -1.46 19.16 16.42
CA ASP A 120 -1.76 20.54 16.04
C ASP A 120 -0.49 21.31 15.66
N ASP A 121 0.68 20.81 16.08
CA ASP A 121 1.98 21.36 15.72
C ASP A 121 3.07 20.30 15.60
N SER A 122 4.24 20.76 15.15
CA SER A 122 5.36 19.88 14.83
C SER A 122 6.05 19.27 16.07
N SER A 123 5.75 19.75 17.28
CA SER A 123 6.26 19.20 18.54
C SER A 123 5.49 17.97 19.01
N GLU A 124 4.30 17.74 18.46
CA GLU A 124 3.44 16.59 18.78
C GLU A 124 3.63 15.41 17.81
N ILE A 125 4.31 15.63 16.68
CA ILE A 125 4.48 14.62 15.62
C ILE A 125 5.26 13.40 16.10
N GLU A 126 6.30 13.57 16.92
CA GLU A 126 7.05 12.42 17.45
C GLU A 126 6.17 11.57 18.40
N ALA A 127 5.37 12.19 19.25
CA ALA A 127 4.44 11.48 20.13
C ALA A 127 3.35 10.78 19.31
N PHE A 128 2.76 11.48 18.34
CA PHE A 128 1.80 10.94 17.40
C PHE A 128 2.35 9.70 16.66
N LEU A 129 3.58 9.78 16.14
CA LEU A 129 4.20 8.66 15.43
C LEU A 129 4.53 7.49 16.36
N ASN A 130 4.90 7.75 17.62
CA ASN A 130 5.09 6.69 18.63
C ASN A 130 3.78 5.95 18.95
N ASP A 131 2.65 6.64 18.92
CA ASP A 131 1.33 6.01 19.08
C ASP A 131 0.89 5.27 17.81
N LEU A 132 1.31 5.77 16.64
CA LEU A 132 0.91 5.26 15.34
C LEU A 132 1.71 4.04 14.86
N VAL A 133 2.99 3.98 15.18
CA VAL A 133 3.90 2.95 14.68
C VAL A 133 4.07 1.87 15.75
N PRO A 134 3.56 0.64 15.55
CA PRO A 134 3.80 -0.44 16.47
C PRO A 134 5.30 -0.67 16.68
N ALA A 135 5.74 -0.85 17.93
CA ALA A 135 7.14 -1.12 18.24
C ALA A 135 7.70 -2.35 17.51
N SER A 136 6.83 -3.30 17.14
CA SER A 136 7.20 -4.46 16.31
C SER A 136 7.68 -4.09 14.91
N LEU A 137 7.20 -2.98 14.33
CA LEU A 137 7.66 -2.50 13.02
C LEU A 137 9.06 -1.87 13.12
N LEU A 138 9.42 -1.30 14.28
CA LEU A 138 10.75 -0.72 14.52
C LEU A 138 11.84 -1.78 14.76
N ALA A 139 11.48 -3.06 14.89
CA ALA A 139 12.45 -4.14 15.06
C ALA A 139 13.26 -4.45 13.79
N ASN A 140 12.80 -4.00 12.62
CA ASN A 140 13.49 -4.18 11.34
C ASN A 140 13.48 -2.86 10.55
N GLU A 141 14.57 -2.10 10.69
CA GLU A 141 14.78 -0.83 10.00
C GLU A 141 14.51 -0.92 8.50
N ALA A 142 15.09 -1.90 7.81
CA ALA A 142 14.95 -2.03 6.36
C ALA A 142 13.50 -2.25 5.93
N ALA A 143 12.74 -3.04 6.68
CA ALA A 143 11.31 -3.26 6.41
C ALA A 143 10.48 -2.00 6.69
N PHE A 144 10.74 -1.32 7.81
CA PHE A 144 10.06 -0.06 8.15
C PHE A 144 10.31 1.03 7.09
N VAL A 145 11.57 1.23 6.72
CA VAL A 145 11.98 2.18 5.68
C VAL A 145 11.31 1.84 4.34
N ALA A 146 11.25 0.56 3.97
CA ALA A 146 10.58 0.11 2.75
C ALA A 146 9.07 0.41 2.77
N MET A 147 8.38 0.17 3.90
CA MET A 147 6.95 0.47 4.04
C MET A 147 6.67 1.97 3.90
N ILE A 148 7.44 2.83 4.59
CA ILE A 148 7.25 4.29 4.50
C ILE A 148 7.54 4.79 3.09
N ASN A 149 8.63 4.34 2.47
CA ASN A 149 8.95 4.75 1.10
C ASN A 149 7.91 4.25 0.10
N ALA A 150 7.32 3.08 0.33
CA ALA A 150 6.21 2.59 -0.48
C ALA A 150 4.95 3.44 -0.33
N LEU A 151 4.63 3.94 0.88
CA LEU A 151 3.53 4.90 1.07
C LEU A 151 3.79 6.23 0.34
N VAL A 152 5.03 6.71 0.33
CA VAL A 152 5.41 7.90 -0.45
C VAL A 152 5.17 7.70 -1.94
N ILE A 153 5.50 6.51 -2.47
CA ILE A 153 5.27 6.19 -3.88
C ILE A 153 3.77 6.01 -4.16
N ALA A 154 3.04 5.34 -3.27
CA ALA A 154 1.59 5.18 -3.36
C ALA A 154 0.85 6.53 -3.36
N ASP A 155 1.29 7.51 -2.56
CA ASP A 155 0.75 8.87 -2.59
C ASP A 155 0.90 9.53 -3.97
N GLY A 156 2.00 9.29 -4.68
CA GLY A 156 2.17 9.75 -6.06
C GLY A 156 1.08 9.19 -7.00
N TYR A 157 0.75 7.90 -6.86
CA TYR A 157 -0.37 7.31 -7.61
C TYR A 157 -1.72 7.86 -7.16
N PHE A 158 -1.92 8.16 -5.88
CA PHE A 158 -3.15 8.82 -5.42
C PHE A 158 -3.27 10.25 -5.94
N GLN A 159 -2.16 10.98 -6.13
CA GLN A 159 -2.18 12.28 -6.79
C GLN A 159 -2.66 12.17 -8.24
N ASP A 160 -2.15 11.19 -8.99
CA ASP A 160 -2.62 10.90 -10.36
C ASP A 160 -4.09 10.47 -10.38
N LEU A 161 -4.51 9.64 -9.42
CA LEU A 161 -5.90 9.19 -9.27
C LEU A 161 -6.84 10.38 -9.02
N GLY A 162 -6.54 11.21 -8.01
CA GLY A 162 -7.37 12.36 -7.67
C GLY A 162 -7.42 13.40 -8.78
N ALA A 163 -6.33 13.56 -9.55
CA ALA A 163 -6.34 14.38 -10.76
C ALA A 163 -7.25 13.79 -11.85
N SER A 164 -7.27 12.47 -12.03
CA SER A 164 -8.11 11.79 -13.00
C SER A 164 -9.59 11.73 -12.61
N ILE A 165 -9.91 11.74 -11.32
CA ILE A 165 -11.28 11.81 -10.80
C ILE A 165 -11.84 13.22 -10.95
N GLY A 166 -11.03 14.25 -10.62
CA GLY A 166 -11.51 15.63 -10.60
C GLY A 166 -12.67 15.79 -9.60
N THR A 167 -13.74 16.47 -10.01
CA THR A 167 -14.93 16.67 -9.17
C THR A 167 -16.01 15.61 -9.37
N ASP A 168 -15.76 14.62 -10.21
CA ASP A 168 -16.71 13.60 -10.63
C ASP A 168 -16.56 12.32 -9.75
N PRO A 169 -17.53 11.39 -9.75
CA PRO A 169 -17.33 10.08 -9.15
C PRO A 169 -16.30 9.25 -9.93
N TYR A 170 -15.89 8.10 -9.37
CA TYR A 170 -15.06 7.13 -10.10
C TYR A 170 -15.72 6.68 -11.40
N ASP A 171 -14.97 6.74 -12.50
CA ASP A 171 -15.33 6.14 -13.79
C ASP A 171 -14.95 4.65 -13.82
N TYR A 172 -13.90 4.27 -13.08
CA TYR A 172 -13.50 2.88 -12.94
C TYR A 172 -14.44 2.12 -11.99
N GLY A 173 -15.28 1.25 -12.55
CA GLY A 173 -16.27 0.48 -11.77
C GLY A 173 -15.70 -0.59 -10.83
N GLY A 174 -14.39 -0.86 -10.87
CA GLY A 174 -13.71 -1.79 -9.96
C GLY A 174 -13.16 -1.13 -8.68
N ALA A 175 -13.34 0.18 -8.50
CA ALA A 175 -12.79 0.90 -7.36
C ALA A 175 -13.49 0.54 -6.04
N ASN A 176 -12.72 0.16 -5.01
CA ASN A 176 -13.19 0.13 -3.63
C ASN A 176 -12.97 1.51 -3.00
N ALA A 177 -13.94 2.41 -3.19
CA ALA A 177 -13.79 3.83 -2.84
C ALA A 177 -13.42 4.07 -1.36
N GLY A 178 -13.94 3.26 -0.44
CA GLY A 178 -13.65 3.41 0.99
C GLY A 178 -12.21 3.05 1.35
N GLU A 179 -11.72 1.93 0.82
CA GLU A 179 -10.33 1.48 1.00
C GLU A 179 -9.34 2.43 0.32
N ILE A 180 -9.64 2.88 -0.90
CA ILE A 180 -8.83 3.84 -1.64
C ILE A 180 -8.73 5.16 -0.87
N ALA A 181 -9.85 5.70 -0.38
CA ALA A 181 -9.87 6.93 0.39
C ALA A 181 -9.03 6.82 1.67
N GLN A 182 -9.12 5.69 2.35
CA GLN A 182 -8.35 5.39 3.55
C GLN A 182 -6.85 5.30 3.27
N ASN A 183 -6.47 4.53 2.26
CA ASN A 183 -5.08 4.38 1.86
C ASN A 183 -4.47 5.73 1.42
N ALA A 184 -5.22 6.51 0.64
CA ALA A 184 -4.81 7.85 0.21
C ALA A 184 -4.64 8.81 1.39
N LEU A 185 -5.55 8.78 2.36
CA LEU A 185 -5.46 9.64 3.55
C LEU A 185 -4.20 9.33 4.36
N VAL A 186 -3.93 8.06 4.65
CA VAL A 186 -2.74 7.67 5.43
C VAL A 186 -1.46 7.99 4.66
N ALA A 187 -1.40 7.69 3.37
CA ALA A 187 -0.25 8.02 2.53
C ALA A 187 0.03 9.53 2.54
N ALA A 188 -1.01 10.35 2.35
CA ALA A 188 -0.90 11.81 2.39
C ALA A 188 -0.43 12.33 3.76
N PHE A 189 -0.93 11.76 4.86
CA PHE A 189 -0.50 12.14 6.22
C PHE A 189 0.98 11.85 6.47
N ILE A 190 1.50 10.74 5.95
CA ILE A 190 2.92 10.40 6.05
C ILE A 190 3.75 11.33 5.16
N THR A 191 3.34 11.58 3.92
CA THR A 191 4.14 12.37 2.96
C THR A 191 4.27 13.84 3.33
N VAL A 192 3.33 14.42 4.09
CA VAL A 192 3.45 15.81 4.56
C VAL A 192 4.49 15.99 5.68
N ILE A 193 5.01 14.92 6.28
CA ILE A 193 6.05 15.00 7.31
C ILE A 193 7.39 15.30 6.64
N ALA A 194 7.86 16.55 6.79
CA ALA A 194 9.12 16.98 6.21
C ALA A 194 10.30 16.77 7.18
N PRO A 195 11.36 16.04 6.79
CA PRO A 195 12.59 15.97 7.57
C PRO A 195 13.21 17.37 7.74
N PRO A 196 13.64 17.76 8.96
CA PRO A 196 14.20 19.08 9.19
C PRO A 196 15.57 19.23 8.51
N ALA A 197 15.92 20.47 8.15
CA ALA A 197 17.19 20.79 7.49
C ALA A 197 18.44 20.36 8.29
N SER A 198 18.32 20.30 9.62
CA SER A 198 19.38 19.80 10.50
C SER A 198 19.64 18.30 10.31
N TRP A 199 18.60 17.51 10.03
CA TRP A 199 18.74 16.08 9.76
C TRP A 199 19.24 15.85 8.33
N THR A 200 18.63 16.50 7.34
CA THR A 200 19.04 16.34 5.92
C THR A 200 20.45 16.86 5.64
N GLY A 201 20.94 17.82 6.42
CA GLY A 201 22.32 18.30 6.36
C GLY A 201 23.36 17.27 6.83
N VAL A 202 22.97 16.34 7.71
CA VAL A 202 23.82 15.22 8.18
C VAL A 202 23.62 13.96 7.34
N ASN A 203 22.40 13.76 6.84
CA ASN A 203 21.99 12.61 6.01
C ASN A 203 21.64 13.06 4.57
N PRO A 204 22.63 13.48 3.76
CA PRO A 204 22.36 13.92 2.40
C PRO A 204 21.84 12.75 1.55
N GLY A 205 20.65 12.93 0.98
CA GLY A 205 19.97 11.89 0.19
C GLY A 205 19.15 10.90 1.02
N GLY A 206 19.04 11.12 2.33
CA GLY A 206 18.17 10.32 3.20
C GLY A 206 16.70 10.42 2.79
N THR A 207 16.01 9.29 2.89
CA THR A 207 14.59 9.11 2.59
C THR A 207 13.72 9.47 3.80
N LEU A 208 12.42 9.66 3.56
CA LEU A 208 11.46 9.88 4.64
C LEU A 208 11.42 8.67 5.59
N GLY A 209 11.50 7.44 5.07
CA GLY A 209 11.54 6.23 5.89
C GLY A 209 12.72 6.22 6.87
N GLU A 210 13.91 6.58 6.40
CA GLU A 210 15.11 6.67 7.26
C GLU A 210 14.94 7.77 8.32
N TYR A 211 14.38 8.93 7.94
CA TYR A 211 14.12 9.99 8.90
C TYR A 211 13.12 9.57 10.00
N LEU A 212 12.00 8.95 9.63
CA LEU A 212 11.00 8.51 10.61
C LEU A 212 11.55 7.40 11.50
N PHE A 213 12.42 6.52 10.98
CA PHE A 213 13.08 5.51 11.78
C PHE A 213 14.03 6.14 12.80
N ASP A 214 14.88 7.07 12.36
CA ASP A 214 15.78 7.82 13.23
C ASP A 214 15.01 8.61 14.30
N LEU A 215 13.89 9.22 13.93
CA LEU A 215 13.04 9.99 14.83
C LEU A 215 12.49 9.12 15.96
N LEU A 216 12.11 7.87 15.66
CA LEU A 216 11.50 6.95 16.61
C LEU A 216 12.51 6.12 17.42
N THR A 217 13.76 6.01 16.98
CA THR A 217 14.72 5.07 17.57
C THR A 217 16.00 5.71 18.09
N ILE A 218 16.38 6.89 17.58
CA ILE A 218 17.61 7.59 17.98
C ILE A 218 17.24 8.77 18.89
N PRO A 219 17.71 8.77 20.16
CA PRO A 219 17.46 9.88 21.07
C PRO A 219 17.97 11.22 20.51
N ALA A 220 17.14 12.25 20.63
CA ALA A 220 17.43 13.61 20.19
C ALA A 220 17.59 13.81 18.66
N THR A 221 17.08 12.89 17.84
CA THR A 221 16.76 13.19 16.44
C THR A 221 15.85 14.41 16.40
N ALA A 222 16.13 15.36 15.50
CA ALA A 222 15.35 16.57 15.40
C ALA A 222 13.92 16.26 14.92
N ALA A 223 12.93 16.65 15.71
CA ALA A 223 11.52 16.63 15.31
C ALA A 223 11.28 17.55 14.08
N PRO A 224 10.19 17.35 13.33
CA PRO A 224 9.85 18.22 12.22
C PRO A 224 9.73 19.67 12.69
N THR A 225 10.15 20.62 11.86
CA THR A 225 10.05 22.06 12.18
C THR A 225 8.75 22.69 11.71
N THR A 226 8.04 22.02 10.80
CA THR A 226 6.77 22.45 10.23
C THR A 226 5.93 21.21 9.96
N TYR A 227 4.64 21.31 10.25
CA TYR A 227 3.66 20.31 9.87
C TYR A 227 2.42 21.04 9.38
N THR A 228 1.96 20.66 8.20
CA THR A 228 0.67 21.11 7.65
C THR A 228 -0.09 19.84 7.32
N PRO A 229 -1.23 19.57 7.98
CA PRO A 229 -2.09 18.46 7.59
C PRO A 229 -2.41 18.52 6.10
N PRO A 230 -2.59 17.36 5.43
CA PRO A 230 -3.00 17.34 4.03
C PRO A 230 -4.38 17.98 3.87
N ASP A 231 -4.59 18.70 2.77
CA ASP A 231 -5.89 19.30 2.46
C ASP A 231 -6.90 18.21 2.08
N THR A 232 -7.86 17.95 2.98
CA THR A 232 -8.93 16.95 2.77
C THR A 232 -10.16 17.54 2.08
N SER A 233 -10.20 18.85 1.85
CA SER A 233 -11.33 19.58 1.28
C SER A 233 -11.13 19.97 -0.19
N GLY A 234 -9.87 19.96 -0.65
CA GLY A 234 -9.46 20.31 -2.00
C GLY A 234 -8.34 19.42 -2.54
N GLY A 235 -7.85 19.73 -3.74
CA GLY A 235 -6.78 18.98 -4.39
C GLY A 235 -7.14 17.52 -4.70
N TYR A 236 -6.11 16.69 -4.88
CA TYR A 236 -6.29 15.27 -5.24
C TYR A 236 -6.97 14.48 -4.12
N LEU A 237 -6.61 14.75 -2.86
CA LEU A 237 -7.15 14.04 -1.70
C LEU A 237 -8.63 14.39 -1.50
N GLY A 238 -9.01 15.67 -1.60
CA GLY A 238 -10.41 16.08 -1.57
C GLY A 238 -11.26 15.42 -2.67
N ASN A 239 -10.70 15.27 -3.88
CA ASN A 239 -11.37 14.58 -4.99
C ASN A 239 -11.63 13.10 -4.67
N ILE A 240 -10.63 12.38 -4.16
CA ILE A 240 -10.75 10.97 -3.75
C ILE A 240 -11.78 10.80 -2.62
N LEU A 241 -11.69 11.64 -1.58
CA LEU A 241 -12.59 11.59 -0.43
C LEU A 241 -14.03 11.87 -0.84
N SER A 242 -14.25 12.90 -1.66
CA SER A 242 -15.56 13.24 -2.22
C SER A 242 -16.14 12.11 -3.06
N ALA A 243 -15.33 11.48 -3.92
CA ALA A 243 -15.74 10.33 -4.72
C ALA A 243 -16.10 9.09 -3.87
N ALA A 244 -15.54 8.99 -2.66
CA ALA A 244 -15.93 7.98 -1.65
C ALA A 244 -17.14 8.39 -0.80
N GLY A 245 -17.70 9.58 -1.00
CA GLY A 245 -18.82 10.12 -0.22
C GLY A 245 -18.42 10.64 1.17
N ILE A 246 -17.12 10.87 1.40
CA ILE A 246 -16.57 11.44 2.63
C ILE A 246 -16.44 12.95 2.44
N VAL A 247 -17.14 13.73 3.27
CA VAL A 247 -17.12 15.19 3.22
C VAL A 247 -16.78 15.72 4.61
N PHE A 248 -15.80 16.62 4.67
CA PHE A 248 -15.33 17.29 5.89
C PHE A 248 -15.90 18.71 5.99
#